data_AF-H8GPJ2-F1
#
_entry.id   AF-H8GPJ2-F1
#
_cell.length_a   1.000
_cell.length_b   1.000
_cell.length_c   1.000
_cell.angle_alpha   90.00
_cell.angle_beta   90.00
_cell.angle_gamma   90.00
#
_symmetry.space_group_name_H-M   'P 1'
#
loop_
_entity.id
_entity.type
_entity.pdbx_description
1 polymer ?
#
loop_
_entity_poly.entity_id
_entity_poly.type
_entity_poly.pdbx_seq_one_letter_code
_entity_poly.pdbx_strand_id
1 'polypeptide(L)'
;MARTPVLGYLQYIEGGANTQRVRNQDIQRHVRYLRWKYDQRIPERFLALGLNDWVWVEEGGYSDLGRPNPEIEPVASIIVKL
;
A
#
# COMPACT_ATOMS: atom_id res chain seq x y z
N MET A 1 20.74 -3.49 -4.94
CA MET A 1 20.03 -4.44 -5.82
C MET A 1 18.70 -4.76 -5.15
N ALA A 2 17.62 -4.05 -5.50
CA ALA A 2 16.30 -4.28 -4.92
C ALA A 2 15.63 -5.45 -5.64
N ARG A 3 15.28 -6.51 -4.90
CA ARG A 3 14.56 -7.66 -5.43
C ARG A 3 13.08 -7.31 -5.39
N THR A 4 12.49 -6.98 -6.53
CA THR A 4 11.04 -6.81 -6.64
C THR A 4 10.37 -8.13 -6.28
N PRO A 5 9.58 -8.20 -5.20
CA PRO A 5 8.81 -9.40 -4.92
C PRO A 5 7.77 -9.56 -6.03
N VAL A 6 7.93 -10.58 -6.87
CA VAL A 6 6.87 -11.04 -7.78
C VAL A 6 5.86 -11.76 -6.92
N LEU A 7 4.95 -11.00 -6.29
CA LEU A 7 3.77 -11.57 -5.66
C LEU A 7 2.90 -12.16 -6.77
N GLY A 8 3.13 -13.44 -7.08
CA GLY A 8 2.25 -14.20 -7.93
C GLY A 8 0.84 -14.19 -7.33
N TYR A 9 -0.11 -13.61 -8.05
CA TYR A 9 -1.50 -13.62 -7.65
C TYR A 9 -2.06 -15.03 -7.85
N LEU A 10 -2.33 -15.73 -6.74
CA LEU A 10 -3.02 -17.01 -6.76
C LEU A 10 -4.52 -16.76 -6.94
N GLN A 11 -5.00 -16.97 -8.16
CA GLN A 11 -6.42 -16.89 -8.49
C GLN A 11 -7.09 -18.25 -8.25
N TYR A 12 -7.95 -18.32 -7.24
CA TYR A 12 -8.85 -19.46 -7.11
C TYR A 12 -9.96 -19.33 -8.17
N ILE A 13 -10.26 -20.43 -8.85
CA ILE A 13 -11.33 -20.54 -9.85
C ILE A 13 -12.33 -21.58 -9.33
N GLU A 14 -13.61 -21.23 -9.25
CA GLU A 14 -14.69 -22.14 -8.85
C GLU A 14 -15.87 -21.95 -9.82
N GLY A 15 -16.36 -23.05 -10.41
CA GLY A 15 -17.53 -23.01 -11.30
C GLY A 15 -17.34 -22.27 -12.63
N GLY A 16 -16.11 -22.13 -13.13
CA GLY A 16 -15.83 -21.41 -14.38
C GLY A 16 -15.85 -19.87 -14.26
N ALA A 17 -16.01 -19.35 -13.04
CA ALA A 17 -15.91 -17.94 -12.72
C ALA A 17 -14.78 -17.70 -11.71
N ASN A 18 -14.25 -16.48 -11.71
CA ASN A 18 -13.28 -16.06 -10.71
C ASN A 18 -13.94 -16.13 -9.32
N THR A 19 -13.41 -16.95 -8.40
CA THR A 19 -13.98 -17.13 -7.04
C THR A 19 -14.00 -15.81 -6.27
N GLN A 20 -13.18 -14.84 -6.70
CA GLN A 20 -13.18 -13.49 -6.16
C GLN A 20 -14.45 -12.69 -6.48
N ARG A 21 -15.27 -13.05 -7.47
CA ARG A 21 -16.49 -12.29 -7.77
C ARG A 21 -17.53 -12.38 -6.65
N VAL A 22 -17.64 -13.55 -6.03
CA VAL A 22 -18.54 -13.79 -4.89
C VAL A 22 -17.99 -13.13 -3.62
N ARG A 23 -16.67 -13.20 -3.42
CA ARG A 23 -16.00 -12.68 -2.21
C ARG A 23 -15.46 -11.26 -2.34
N ASN A 24 -15.74 -10.56 -3.45
CA ASN A 24 -15.13 -9.25 -3.73
C ASN A 24 -15.44 -8.24 -2.62
N GLN A 25 -16.67 -8.25 -2.12
CA GLN A 25 -17.08 -7.38 -1.02
C GLN A 25 -16.29 -7.67 0.26
N ASP A 26 -16.10 -8.96 0.61
CA ASP A 26 -15.33 -9.36 1.78
C ASP A 26 -13.84 -9.02 1.66
N ILE A 27 -13.27 -9.21 0.47
CA ILE A 27 -11.89 -8.85 0.13
C ILE A 27 -11.73 -7.33 0.30
N GLN A 28 -12.59 -6.54 -0.32
CA GLN A 28 -12.54 -5.08 -0.21
C GLN A 28 -12.73 -4.61 1.24
N ARG A 29 -13.64 -5.24 1.99
CA ARG A 29 -13.85 -4.94 3.42
C ARG A 29 -12.58 -5.23 4.24
N HIS A 30 -11.95 -6.39 4.03
CA HIS A 30 -10.71 -6.75 4.73
C HIS A 30 -9.56 -5.82 4.37
N VAL A 31 -9.39 -5.51 3.08
CA VAL A 31 -8.37 -4.58 2.60
C VAL A 31 -8.59 -3.21 3.21
N ARG A 32 -9.83 -2.69 3.25
CA ARG A 32 -10.15 -1.41 3.91
C ARG A 32 -9.86 -1.42 5.41
N TYR A 33 -10.18 -2.51 6.11
CA TYR A 33 -9.88 -2.65 7.53
C TYR A 33 -8.36 -2.64 7.81
N LEU A 34 -7.59 -3.39 7.03
CA LEU A 34 -6.14 -3.40 7.12
C LEU A 34 -5.56 -2.02 6.80
N ARG A 35 -6.04 -1.39 5.72
CA ARG A 35 -5.70 -0.02 5.33
C ARG A 35 -5.91 0.93 6.50
N TRP A 36 -7.12 1.04 7.05
CA TRP A 36 -7.39 1.92 8.19
C TRP A 36 -6.48 1.68 9.41
N LYS A 37 -6.12 0.43 9.68
CA LYS A 37 -5.27 0.10 10.83
C LYS A 37 -3.79 0.48 10.62
N TYR A 38 -3.30 0.42 9.38
CA TYR A 38 -1.86 0.54 9.10
C TYR A 38 -1.49 1.77 8.28
N ASP A 39 -2.44 2.44 7.63
CA ASP A 39 -2.19 3.60 6.76
C ASP A 39 -1.47 4.71 7.51
N GLN A 40 -1.81 4.98 8.78
CA GLN A 40 -1.12 6.01 9.59
C GLN A 40 0.35 5.68 9.91
N ARG A 41 0.73 4.39 9.92
CA ARG A 41 2.11 3.99 10.27
C ARG A 41 3.10 4.25 9.13
N ILE A 42 2.60 4.34 7.89
CA ILE A 42 3.38 4.65 6.71
C ILE A 42 3.89 6.11 6.74
N PRO A 43 3.04 7.15 6.83
CA PRO A 43 3.46 8.55 6.87
C PRO A 43 4.31 8.83 8.11
N GLU A 44 3.98 8.25 9.28
CA GLU A 44 4.83 8.32 10.48
C GLU A 44 6.27 7.84 10.19
N ARG A 45 6.41 6.77 9.41
CA ARG A 45 7.72 6.22 9.05
C ARG A 45 8.44 7.10 8.03
N PHE A 46 7.74 7.67 7.05
CA PHE A 46 8.31 8.64 6.11
C PHE A 46 8.84 9.87 6.85
N LEU A 47 8.02 10.45 7.72
CA LEU A 47 8.40 11.60 8.56
C LEU A 47 9.61 11.28 9.45
N ALA A 48 9.64 10.11 10.08
CA ALA A 48 10.79 9.66 10.87
C ALA A 48 12.08 9.49 10.07
N LEU A 49 12.00 9.33 8.74
CA LEU A 49 13.13 9.26 7.82
C LEU A 49 13.48 10.63 7.19
N GLY A 50 12.79 11.71 7.60
CA GLY A 50 12.97 13.04 7.03
C GLY A 50 12.37 13.20 5.65
N LEU A 51 11.45 12.31 5.25
CA LEU A 51 10.74 12.38 3.97
C LEU A 51 9.34 12.94 4.14
N ASN A 52 8.89 13.68 3.14
CA ASN A 52 7.50 14.08 3.00
C ASN A 52 6.70 12.96 2.33
N ASP A 53 5.64 12.50 2.98
CA ASP A 53 4.65 11.62 2.36
C ASP A 53 3.65 12.47 1.55
N TRP A 54 3.98 12.77 0.29
CA TRP A 54 3.23 13.68 -0.57
C TRP A 54 1.83 13.15 -0.93
N VAL A 55 1.58 11.85 -0.79
CA VAL A 55 0.27 11.24 -1.02
C VAL A 55 -0.59 11.22 0.24
N TRP A 56 -0.03 11.48 1.42
CA TRP A 56 -0.79 11.49 2.67
C TRP A 56 -1.79 12.65 2.73
N VAL A 57 -3.00 12.35 3.24
CA VAL A 57 -4.07 13.31 3.50
C VAL A 57 -4.36 13.32 5.00
N GLU A 58 -3.78 14.27 5.73
CA GLU A 58 -3.92 14.37 7.19
C GLU A 58 -5.39 14.46 7.64
N GLU A 59 -6.19 15.29 6.97
CA GLU A 59 -7.60 15.49 7.32
C GLU A 59 -8.44 14.20 7.16
N GLY A 60 -8.00 13.29 6.28
CA GLY A 60 -8.69 12.04 5.96
C GLY A 60 -8.09 10.80 6.62
N GLY A 61 -6.85 10.86 7.09
CA GLY A 61 -6.12 9.71 7.60
C GLY A 61 -5.89 8.62 6.55
N TYR A 62 -5.65 9.00 5.30
CA TYR A 62 -5.45 8.05 4.19
C TYR A 62 -4.48 8.59 3.13
N SER A 63 -3.88 7.69 2.34
CA SER A 63 -3.09 8.07 1.16
C SER A 63 -3.97 8.26 -0.09
N ASP A 64 -3.86 9.40 -0.75
CA ASP A 64 -4.48 9.72 -2.03
C ASP A 64 -3.56 9.33 -3.19
N LEU A 65 -3.79 8.14 -3.75
CA LEU A 65 -3.05 7.59 -4.87
C LEU A 65 -3.41 8.23 -6.22
N GLY A 66 -4.36 9.18 -6.25
CA GLY A 66 -4.68 9.97 -7.43
C GLY A 66 -3.77 11.20 -7.60
N ARG A 67 -2.98 11.56 -6.58
CA ARG A 67 -2.03 12.67 -6.67
C ARG A 67 -0.91 12.33 -7.67
N PRO A 68 -0.49 13.29 -8.52
CA PRO A 68 0.63 13.07 -9.41
C PRO A 68 1.92 12.83 -8.62
N ASN A 69 2.84 12.04 -9.18
CA ASN A 69 4.18 11.90 -8.62
C ASN A 69 4.88 13.27 -8.65
N PRO A 70 5.66 13.61 -7.61
CA PRO A 70 6.50 14.80 -7.62
C PRO A 70 7.57 14.68 -8.71
N GLU A 71 8.12 15.81 -9.17
CA GLU A 71 9.21 15.81 -10.16
C GLU A 71 10.44 15.03 -9.68
N ILE A 72 10.67 15.02 -8.36
CA ILE A 72 11.72 14.24 -7.70
C ILE A 72 11.06 13.35 -6.66
N GLU A 73 11.11 12.04 -6.87
CA GLU A 73 10.56 11.07 -5.93
C GLU A 73 11.41 11.01 -4.65
N PRO A 74 10.82 11.18 -3.46
CA PRO A 74 11.56 11.04 -2.21
C PRO A 74 11.79 9.56 -1.92
N VAL A 75 13.07 9.17 -1.85
CA VAL A 75 13.49 7.79 -1.60
C VAL A 75 14.32 7.74 -0.32
N ALA A 76 13.96 6.86 0.62
CA ALA A 76 14.77 6.57 1.80
C ALA A 76 15.14 5.08 1.80
N SER A 77 16.41 4.80 2.08
CA SER A 77 16.95 3.45 2.21
C SER A 77 17.64 3.31 3.56
N ILE A 78 17.24 2.31 4.37
CA ILE A 78 17.95 1.98 5.60
C ILE A 78 18.93 0.86 5.29
N ILE A 79 20.22 1.14 5.43
CA ILE A 79 21.27 0.13 5.32
C ILE A 79 21.57 -0.40 6.73
N VAL A 80 21.08 -1.60 7.02
CA VAL A 80 21.41 -2.29 8.28
C VAL A 80 22.73 -3.03 8.05
N LYS A 81 23.76 -2.69 8.81
CA LYS A 81 24.99 -3.49 8.89
C LYS A 81 24.68 -4.69 9.79
N LEU A 82 24.82 -5.90 9.24
CA LEU A 82 24.76 -7.16 9.98
C LEU A 82 26.02 -7.33 10.84
#